data_AF-A0A661X2H4-F1
#
_entry.id   AF-A0A661X2H4-F1
#
_cell.length_a   1.000
_cell.length_b   1.000
_cell.length_c   1.000
_cell.angle_alpha   90.00
_cell.angle_beta   90.00
_cell.angle_gamma   90.00
#
_symmetry.space_group_name_H-M   'P 1'
#
loop_
_entity.id
_entity.type
_entity.pdbx_description
1 polymer ?
#
loop_
_entity_poly.entity_id
_entity_poly.type
_entity_poly.pdbx_seq_one_letter_code
_entity_poly.pdbx_strand_id
1 'polypeptide(L)'
;VESAVADAWQNAREHGVHNVRFVQGDLLKTMSAVEPRPDVIVTDPPRSGMHEKVLRLINDMRPKRMVYVSCNPTTLARDLKILSERFEVEEVQPVDMFPQTYHIETVVKLKRRDS
;
A
#
# COMPACT_ATOMS: atom_id res chain seq x y z
N VAL A 1 -9.88 -21.42 -9.45
CA VAL A 1 -9.08 -20.69 -8.43
C VAL A 1 -10.09 -19.96 -7.58
N GLU A 2 -10.19 -20.27 -6.28
CA GLU A 2 -11.00 -19.47 -5.36
C GLU A 2 -10.44 -18.05 -5.28
N SER A 3 -11.29 -17.07 -4.92
CA SER A 3 -10.88 -15.68 -4.84
C SER A 3 -9.93 -15.47 -3.66
N ALA A 4 -8.87 -14.67 -3.81
CA ALA A 4 -7.98 -14.29 -2.69
C ALA A 4 -8.74 -13.67 -1.49
N VAL A 5 -9.94 -13.12 -1.74
CA VAL A 5 -10.83 -12.63 -0.68
C VAL A 5 -11.44 -13.78 0.14
N ALA A 6 -11.73 -14.92 -0.47
CA ALA A 6 -12.20 -16.12 0.23
C ALA A 6 -11.11 -16.68 1.15
N ASP A 7 -9.87 -16.78 0.64
CA ASP A 7 -8.70 -17.19 1.42
C ASP A 7 -8.48 -16.26 2.62
N ALA A 8 -8.63 -14.94 2.42
CA ALA A 8 -8.50 -13.96 3.49
C ALA A 8 -9.58 -14.14 4.59
N TRP A 9 -10.83 -14.44 4.20
CA TRP A 9 -11.89 -14.77 5.15
C TRP A 9 -11.64 -16.08 5.89
N GLN A 10 -11.11 -17.10 5.21
CA GLN A 10 -10.72 -18.35 5.85
C GLN A 10 -9.63 -18.13 6.90
N ASN A 11 -8.55 -17.44 6.52
CA ASN A 11 -7.44 -17.13 7.42
C ASN A 11 -7.90 -16.35 8.67
N ALA A 12 -8.79 -15.37 8.48
CA ALA A 12 -9.35 -14.62 9.61
C ALA A 12 -10.16 -15.49 10.57
N ARG A 13 -10.94 -16.46 10.04
CA ARG A 13 -11.71 -17.41 10.86
C ARG A 13 -10.79 -18.36 11.64
N GLU A 14 -9.78 -18.91 10.97
CA GLU A 14 -8.82 -19.85 11.58
C GLU A 14 -8.05 -19.23 12.75
N HIS A 15 -7.77 -17.92 12.68
CA HIS A 15 -7.00 -17.20 13.69
C HIS A 15 -7.85 -16.36 14.66
N GLY A 16 -9.19 -16.45 14.62
CA GLY A 16 -10.07 -15.70 15.52
C GLY A 16 -10.01 -14.18 15.33
N VAL A 17 -9.71 -13.70 14.12
CA VAL A 17 -9.63 -12.28 13.79
C VAL A 17 -11.00 -11.78 13.34
N HIS A 18 -11.60 -10.89 14.12
CA HIS A 18 -12.97 -10.42 13.91
C HIS A 18 -13.07 -8.95 13.48
N ASN A 19 -11.97 -8.20 13.53
CA ASN A 19 -11.90 -6.77 13.25
C ASN A 19 -11.39 -6.45 11.83
N VAL A 20 -11.69 -7.32 10.87
CA VAL A 20 -11.26 -7.19 9.47
C VAL A 20 -12.46 -7.21 8.53
N ARG A 21 -12.31 -6.50 7.40
CA ARG A 21 -13.27 -6.51 6.30
C ARG A 21 -12.50 -6.67 5.00
N PHE A 22 -12.80 -7.72 4.26
CA PHE A 22 -12.22 -7.95 2.93
C PHE A 22 -13.23 -7.54 1.85
N VAL A 23 -12.78 -6.80 0.85
CA VAL A 23 -13.62 -6.25 -0.21
C VAL A 23 -13.04 -6.65 -1.57
N GLN A 24 -13.84 -7.30 -2.40
CA GLN A 24 -13.50 -7.59 -3.78
C GLN A 24 -14.02 -6.45 -4.67
N GLY A 25 -13.15 -5.87 -5.50
CA GLY A 25 -13.58 -4.86 -6.47
C GLY A 25 -12.42 -4.06 -7.06
N ASP A 26 -12.78 -3.15 -7.97
CA ASP A 26 -11.85 -2.18 -8.54
C ASP A 26 -11.39 -1.19 -7.45
N LEU A 27 -10.07 -1.04 -7.30
CA LEU A 27 -9.47 -0.28 -6.21
C LEU A 27 -9.92 1.19 -6.19
N LEU A 28 -10.07 1.83 -7.35
CA LEU A 28 -10.51 3.24 -7.41
C LEU A 28 -11.95 3.39 -6.92
N LYS A 29 -12.82 2.45 -7.28
CA LYS A 29 -14.22 2.43 -6.84
C LYS A 29 -14.36 2.05 -5.37
N THR A 30 -13.60 1.07 -4.89
CA THR A 30 -13.74 0.58 -3.52
C THR A 30 -13.11 1.53 -2.51
N MET A 31 -11.91 2.06 -2.77
CA MET A 31 -11.23 2.97 -1.84
C MET A 31 -11.99 4.28 -1.59
N SER A 32 -12.65 4.82 -2.62
CA SER A 32 -13.43 6.06 -2.50
C SER A 32 -14.70 5.89 -1.64
N ALA A 33 -15.17 4.65 -1.46
CA ALA A 33 -16.33 4.33 -0.64
C ALA A 33 -15.96 3.87 0.80
N VAL A 34 -14.67 3.85 1.15
CA VAL A 34 -14.23 3.45 2.50
C VAL A 34 -14.49 4.57 3.49
N GLU A 35 -15.37 4.29 4.45
CA GLU A 35 -15.64 5.15 5.61
C GLU A 35 -15.55 4.34 6.92
N PRO A 36 -14.97 4.89 8.00
CA PRO A 36 -14.28 6.18 8.04
C PRO A 36 -12.98 6.15 7.23
N ARG A 37 -12.52 7.33 6.79
CA ARG A 37 -11.21 7.44 6.13
C ARG A 37 -10.09 6.86 7.00
N PRO A 38 -9.17 6.06 6.44
CA PRO A 38 -8.11 5.42 7.18
C PRO A 38 -7.06 6.42 7.69
N ASP A 39 -6.60 6.22 8.93
CA ASP A 39 -5.43 6.94 9.47
C ASP A 39 -4.11 6.46 8.86
N VAL A 40 -4.06 5.19 8.45
CA VAL A 40 -2.85 4.52 7.94
C VAL A 40 -3.20 3.70 6.70
N ILE A 41 -2.35 3.76 5.67
CA ILE A 41 -2.41 2.88 4.50
C ILE A 41 -1.15 2.00 4.45
N VAL A 42 -1.33 0.71 4.20
CA VAL A 42 -0.23 -0.23 3.91
C VAL A 42 -0.46 -0.79 2.52
N THR A 43 0.59 -0.87 1.71
CA THR A 43 0.47 -1.31 0.33
C THR A 43 1.70 -2.06 -0.16
N ASP A 44 1.44 -3.06 -1.01
CA ASP A 44 2.42 -3.87 -1.72
C ASP A 44 1.93 -4.03 -3.17
N PRO A 45 2.22 -3.06 -4.05
CA PRO A 45 1.75 -3.08 -5.43
C PRO A 45 2.61 -4.00 -6.31
N PRO A 46 2.12 -4.39 -7.50
CA PRO A 46 2.91 -5.18 -8.44
C PRO A 46 4.19 -4.44 -8.89
N ARG A 47 5.11 -5.15 -9.55
CA ARG A 47 6.40 -4.60 -10.05
C ARG A 47 6.28 -3.30 -10.86
N SER A 48 5.14 -3.06 -11.51
CA SER A 48 4.82 -1.84 -12.26
C SER A 48 4.60 -0.60 -11.38
N GLY A 49 4.56 -0.76 -10.06
CA GLY A 49 4.09 0.24 -9.11
C GLY A 49 2.57 0.42 -9.17
N MET A 50 2.09 1.48 -8.55
CA MET A 50 0.67 1.83 -8.57
C MET A 50 0.26 2.59 -9.84
N HIS A 51 -1.01 2.48 -10.18
CA HIS A 51 -1.60 3.36 -11.18
C HIS A 51 -1.71 4.78 -10.63
N GLU A 52 -1.37 5.80 -11.43
CA GLU A 52 -1.31 7.21 -11.00
C GLU A 52 -2.61 7.70 -10.35
N LYS A 53 -3.78 7.34 -10.90
CA LYS A 53 -5.10 7.63 -10.30
C LYS A 53 -5.24 7.16 -8.84
N VAL A 54 -4.62 6.03 -8.48
CA VAL A 54 -4.65 5.51 -7.09
C VAL A 54 -3.76 6.37 -6.20
N LEU A 55 -2.58 6.76 -6.65
CA LEU A 55 -1.67 7.65 -5.91
C LEU A 55 -2.33 9.01 -5.64
N ARG A 56 -3.00 9.58 -6.64
CA ARG A 56 -3.76 10.83 -6.50
C ARG A 56 -4.92 10.67 -5.50
N LEU A 57 -5.66 9.56 -5.57
CA LEU A 57 -6.71 9.27 -4.59
C LEU A 57 -6.16 9.16 -3.16
N ILE A 58 -4.99 8.54 -2.96
CA ILE A 58 -4.32 8.47 -1.66
C ILE A 58 -3.94 9.88 -1.16
N ASN A 59 -3.39 10.73 -2.03
CA ASN A 59 -3.11 12.13 -1.71
C ASN A 59 -4.38 12.90 -1.29
N ASP A 60 -5.54 12.62 -1.91
CA ASP A 60 -6.82 13.25 -1.57
C ASP A 60 -7.42 12.72 -0.26
N MET A 61 -7.17 11.45 0.07
CA MET A 61 -7.60 10.84 1.34
C MET A 61 -6.82 11.40 2.53
N ARG A 62 -5.55 11.77 2.34
CA ARG A 62 -4.65 12.37 3.35
C ARG A 62 -4.54 11.55 4.65
N PRO A 63 -4.30 10.22 4.60
CA PRO A 63 -3.99 9.44 5.80
C PRO A 63 -2.79 10.05 6.53
N LYS A 64 -2.70 9.86 7.85
CA LYS A 64 -1.60 10.40 8.66
C LYS A 64 -0.27 9.73 8.33
N ARG A 65 -0.30 8.43 7.97
CA ARG A 65 0.89 7.63 7.64
C ARG A 65 0.61 6.69 6.48
N MET A 66 1.66 6.32 5.75
CA MET A 66 1.60 5.27 4.74
C MET A 66 2.87 4.42 4.80
N VAL A 67 2.71 3.10 4.67
CA VAL A 67 3.81 2.14 4.50
C VAL A 67 3.73 1.59 3.08
N TYR A 68 4.78 1.82 2.30
CA TYR A 68 4.87 1.39 0.91
C TYR A 68 5.93 0.30 0.78
N VAL A 69 5.51 -0.91 0.40
CA VAL A 69 6.39 -2.04 0.09
C VAL A 69 6.60 -2.08 -1.43
N SER A 70 7.82 -2.36 -1.90
CA SER A 70 8.12 -2.43 -3.33
C SER A 70 9.33 -3.29 -3.65
N CYS A 71 9.13 -4.22 -4.57
CA CYS A 71 10.17 -5.04 -5.18
C CYS A 71 10.91 -4.36 -6.36
N ASN A 72 10.60 -3.09 -6.67
CA ASN A 72 11.18 -2.36 -7.80
C ASN A 72 11.49 -0.89 -7.44
N PRO A 73 12.77 -0.56 -7.17
CA PRO A 73 13.18 0.80 -6.79
C PRO A 73 12.82 1.89 -7.82
N THR A 74 12.77 1.55 -9.11
CA THR A 74 12.49 2.52 -10.18
C THR A 74 11.04 2.99 -10.15
N THR A 75 10.08 2.05 -10.05
CA THR A 75 8.65 2.40 -9.99
C THR A 75 8.30 2.97 -8.61
N LEU A 76 8.95 2.51 -7.54
CA LEU A 76 8.88 3.14 -6.23
C LEU A 76 9.26 4.64 -6.30
N ALA A 77 10.40 4.99 -6.91
CA ALA A 77 10.83 6.39 -7.01
C ALA A 77 9.82 7.27 -7.78
N ARG A 78 9.22 6.74 -8.86
CA ARG A 78 8.14 7.42 -9.59
C ARG A 78 6.93 7.68 -8.68
N ASP A 79 6.51 6.66 -7.94
CA ASP A 79 5.30 6.72 -7.12
C ASP A 79 5.50 7.66 -5.92
N LEU A 80 6.68 7.59 -5.28
CA LEU A 80 7.10 8.51 -4.22
C LEU A 80 7.12 9.97 -4.69
N LYS A 81 7.50 10.24 -5.94
CA LYS A 81 7.46 11.60 -6.50
C LYS A 81 6.04 12.16 -6.52
N ILE A 82 5.05 11.36 -6.89
CA ILE A 82 3.63 11.78 -6.90
C ILE A 82 3.10 11.91 -5.47
N LEU A 83 3.42 10.97 -4.59
CA LEU A 83 3.01 11.02 -3.17
C LEU A 83 3.65 12.20 -2.43
N SER A 84 4.81 12.68 -2.87
CA SER A 84 5.53 13.80 -2.24
C SER A 84 4.74 15.12 -2.22
N GLU A 85 3.65 15.24 -2.99
CA GLU A 85 2.72 16.37 -2.91
C GLU A 85 2.06 16.50 -1.53
N ARG A 86 1.85 15.38 -0.82
CA ARG A 86 1.18 15.35 0.49
C ARG A 86 1.96 14.60 1.57
N PHE A 87 2.97 13.84 1.18
CA PHE A 87 3.78 13.03 2.09
C PHE A 87 5.25 13.46 2.10
N GLU A 88 5.92 13.17 3.19
CA GLU A 88 7.37 13.18 3.34
C GLU A 88 7.86 11.77 3.58
N VAL A 89 9.04 11.43 3.02
CA VAL A 89 9.70 10.16 3.29
C VAL A 89 10.38 10.28 4.65
N GLU A 90 9.95 9.45 5.59
CA GLU A 90 10.51 9.41 6.95
C GLU A 90 11.64 8.38 7.04
N GLU A 91 11.48 7.23 6.38
CA GLU A 91 12.44 6.13 6.42
C GLU A 91 12.36 5.27 5.16
N VAL A 92 13.50 4.73 4.72
CA VAL A 92 13.61 3.77 3.63
C VAL A 92 14.48 2.60 4.10
N GLN A 93 13.91 1.39 4.12
CA GLN A 93 14.59 0.17 4.54
C GLN A 93 14.58 -0.87 3.43
N PRO A 94 15.71 -1.10 2.74
CA PRO A 94 15.87 -2.24 1.85
C PRO A 94 15.87 -3.57 2.63
N VAL A 95 15.29 -4.62 2.06
CA VAL A 95 15.25 -5.96 2.62
C VAL A 95 15.70 -6.96 1.55
N ASP A 96 16.70 -7.78 1.87
CA ASP A 96 17.17 -8.85 1.00
C ASP A 96 16.26 -10.08 1.14
N MET A 97 15.08 -10.03 0.49
CA MET A 97 14.15 -11.15 0.41
C MET A 97 14.60 -12.24 -0.56
N PHE A 98 15.51 -11.91 -1.49
CA PHE A 98 15.98 -12.81 -2.54
C PHE A 98 17.51 -12.78 -2.65
N PRO A 99 18.22 -13.36 -1.66
CA PRO A 99 19.68 -13.36 -1.66
C PRO A 99 20.25 -13.94 -2.94
N GLN A 100 21.39 -13.41 -3.37
CA GLN A 100 22.09 -13.83 -4.60
C GLN A 100 21.32 -13.52 -5.89
N THR A 101 20.30 -12.67 -5.82
CA THR A 101 19.61 -12.12 -7.01
C THR A 101 19.82 -10.61 -7.11
N TYR A 102 19.36 -10.00 -8.20
CA TYR A 102 19.35 -8.54 -8.36
C TYR A 102 18.11 -7.89 -7.74
N HIS A 103 17.18 -8.67 -7.19
CA HIS A 103 15.94 -8.15 -6.61
C HIS A 103 16.20 -7.53 -5.24
N ILE A 104 15.60 -6.37 -5.00
CA ILE A 104 15.64 -5.67 -3.72
C ILE A 104 14.21 -5.34 -3.34
N GLU A 105 13.77 -5.84 -2.20
CA GLU A 105 12.53 -5.41 -1.58
C GLU A 105 12.79 -4.14 -0.79
N THR A 106 11.89 -3.17 -0.80
CA THR A 106 12.07 -1.91 -0.08
C THR A 106 10.80 -1.55 0.66
N VAL A 107 10.92 -1.24 1.95
CA VAL A 107 9.83 -0.69 2.76
C VAL A 107 10.08 0.80 2.97
N VAL A 108 9.10 1.63 2.64
CA VAL A 108 9.16 3.08 2.82
C VAL A 108 8.10 3.52 3.81
N LYS A 109 8.53 4.22 4.86
CA LYS A 109 7.66 4.89 5.81
C LYS A 109 7.43 6.32 5.34
N LEU A 110 6.16 6.65 5.11
CA LEU A 110 5.71 7.98 4.69
C LEU A 110 4.89 8.62 5.79
N LYS A 111 5.19 9.87 6.10
CA LYS A 111 4.41 10.72 7.01
C LYS A 111 3.69 11.79 6.20
N ARG A 112 2.45 12.12 6.58
CA ARG A 112 1.74 13.26 5.97
C ARG A 112 2.48 14.55 6.30
N ARG A 113 2.69 15.42 5.31
CA ARG A 113 3.24 16.76 5.53
C ARG A 113 2.28 17.57 6.39
N ASP A 114 2.83 18.26 7.37
CA ASP A 114 2.10 19.25 8.15
C ASP A 114 1.95 20.49 7.24
N SER A 115 0.75 20.73 6.72
CA SER A 115 0.38 21.93 5.95
C SER A 115 -0.56 22.80 6.74
#